data_AF-A0A7S3HRL3-F1
#
_entry.id   AF-A0A7S3HRL3-F1
#
_cell.length_a   1.000
_cell.length_b   1.000
_cell.length_c   1.000
_cell.angle_alpha   90.00
_cell.angle_beta   90.00
_cell.angle_gamma   90.00
#
_symmetry.space_group_name_H-M   'P 1'
#
loop_
_entity.id
_entity.type
_entity.pdbx_description
1 polymer ?
#
loop_
_entity_poly.entity_id
_entity_poly.type
_entity_poly.pdbx_seq_one_letter_code
_entity_poly.pdbx_strand_id
1 'polypeptide(L)'
;NPKVFKQVYNLSGNEFVTFDGMAKACAEAAGAPEPKIIHFDAKKVKPPEDFPKAFPFRGMHFFASIEKAKQDVPGWAPKYSLMEGLKSSYQQDYVARGFDKAEVDYRTDDMILEATGANA
;
A
#
# COMPACT_ATOMS: atom_id res chain seq x y z
N ASN A 1 29.16 -16.90 7.67
CA ASN A 1 29.25 -16.63 6.22
C ASN A 1 29.99 -15.31 6.02
N PRO A 2 31.29 -15.30 5.66
CA PRO A 2 32.06 -14.06 5.49
C PRO A 2 31.51 -13.13 4.39
N LYS A 3 30.79 -13.67 3.41
CA LYS A 3 30.23 -12.89 2.29
C LYS A 3 29.23 -11.82 2.73
N VAL A 4 28.56 -12.00 3.87
CA VAL A 4 27.52 -11.06 4.34
C VAL A 4 28.07 -9.95 5.25
N PHE A 5 29.33 -10.02 5.65
CA PHE A 5 29.92 -9.04 6.57
C PHE A 5 30.10 -7.68 5.88
N LYS A 6 29.65 -6.60 6.55
CA LYS A 6 29.70 -5.21 6.04
C LYS A 6 29.04 -5.01 4.67
N GLN A 7 28.04 -5.84 4.37
CA GLN A 7 27.26 -5.74 3.15
C GLN A 7 25.91 -5.07 3.42
N VAL A 8 25.43 -4.31 2.44
CA VAL A 8 24.06 -3.75 2.44
C VAL A 8 23.19 -4.59 1.51
N TYR A 9 21.99 -4.94 1.98
CA TYR A 9 21.02 -5.76 1.26
C TYR A 9 19.65 -5.10 1.28
N ASN A 10 18.92 -5.23 0.18
CA ASN A 10 17.50 -4.94 0.17
C ASN A 10 16.74 -6.17 0.68
N LEU A 11 15.80 -5.94 1.59
CA LEU A 11 14.86 -6.95 2.06
C LEU A 11 13.46 -6.50 1.66
N SER A 12 12.89 -7.20 0.69
CA SER A 12 11.59 -6.91 0.07
C SER A 12 10.96 -8.22 -0.41
N GLY A 13 9.69 -8.19 -0.76
CA GLY A 13 9.08 -9.21 -1.61
C GLY A 13 9.65 -9.18 -3.03
N ASN A 14 9.33 -10.21 -3.81
CA ASN A 14 9.64 -10.32 -5.24
C ASN A 14 8.48 -9.89 -6.16
N GLU A 15 7.39 -9.41 -5.57
CA GLU A 15 6.19 -8.95 -6.26
C GLU A 15 6.18 -7.42 -6.40
N PHE A 16 5.49 -6.94 -7.44
CA PHE A 16 5.30 -5.52 -7.72
C PHE A 16 3.82 -5.22 -7.83
N VAL A 17 3.40 -4.06 -7.33
CA VAL A 17 1.99 -3.67 -7.32
C VAL A 17 1.85 -2.18 -7.65
N THR A 18 0.85 -1.85 -8.44
CA THR A 18 0.44 -0.46 -8.71
C THR A 18 -0.42 0.06 -7.55
N PHE A 19 -0.71 1.36 -7.49
CA PHE A 19 -1.66 1.87 -6.49
C PHE A 19 -3.06 1.26 -6.68
N ASP A 20 -3.53 1.15 -7.92
CA ASP A 20 -4.78 0.46 -8.23
C ASP A 20 -4.77 -1.01 -7.78
N GLY A 21 -3.67 -1.72 -8.07
CA GLY A 21 -3.49 -3.10 -7.64
C GLY A 21 -3.49 -3.25 -6.13
N MET A 22 -2.90 -2.30 -5.40
CA MET A 22 -2.88 -2.31 -3.94
C MET A 22 -4.30 -2.11 -3.37
N ALA A 23 -5.07 -1.16 -3.91
CA ALA A 23 -6.45 -0.93 -3.49
C ALA A 23 -7.32 -2.19 -3.67
N LYS A 24 -7.20 -2.86 -4.83
CA LYS A 24 -7.90 -4.11 -5.12
C LYS A 24 -7.45 -5.25 -4.20
N ALA A 25 -6.14 -5.40 -3.98
CA ALA A 25 -5.59 -6.43 -3.10
C ALA A 25 -6.03 -6.24 -1.64
N CYS A 26 -6.12 -5.00 -1.16
CA CYS A 26 -6.67 -4.69 0.16
C CYS A 26 -8.15 -5.08 0.27
N ALA A 27 -8.96 -4.78 -0.75
CA ALA A 27 -10.37 -5.18 -0.76
C ALA A 27 -10.53 -6.71 -0.74
N GLU A 28 -9.77 -7.43 -1.56
CA GLU A 28 -9.75 -8.89 -1.56
C GLU A 28 -9.31 -9.45 -0.19
N ALA A 29 -8.24 -8.91 0.41
CA ALA A 29 -7.75 -9.33 1.71
C ALA A 29 -8.78 -9.08 2.83
N ALA A 30 -9.57 -8.02 2.72
CA ALA A 30 -10.65 -7.70 3.65
C ALA A 30 -11.95 -8.48 3.41
N GLY A 31 -12.07 -9.20 2.28
CA GLY A 31 -13.33 -9.81 1.84
C GLY A 31 -14.38 -8.79 1.40
N ALA A 32 -13.95 -7.58 1.01
CA ALA A 32 -14.79 -6.51 0.53
C ALA A 32 -14.98 -6.56 -1.00
N PRO A 33 -16.05 -5.95 -1.55
CA PRO A 33 -16.21 -5.78 -2.99
C PRO A 33 -15.03 -5.00 -3.60
N GLU A 34 -14.73 -5.28 -4.88
CA GLU A 34 -13.70 -4.54 -5.60
C GLU A 34 -14.02 -3.03 -5.62
N PRO A 35 -13.06 -2.15 -5.28
CA PRO A 35 -13.34 -0.72 -5.17
C PRO A 35 -13.48 -0.07 -6.55
N LYS A 36 -14.35 0.93 -6.64
CA LYS A 36 -14.36 1.86 -7.78
C LYS A 36 -13.16 2.79 -7.67
N ILE A 37 -12.26 2.75 -8.66
CA ILE A 37 -11.06 3.58 -8.69
C ILE A 37 -11.33 4.82 -9.52
N ILE A 38 -11.10 6.00 -8.93
CA ILE A 38 -11.16 7.30 -9.60
C ILE A 38 -9.77 7.90 -9.65
N HIS A 39 -9.27 8.18 -10.85
CA HIS A 39 -8.01 8.89 -11.04
C HIS A 39 -8.25 10.39 -11.18
N PHE A 40 -7.42 11.18 -10.51
CA PHE A 40 -7.49 12.64 -10.56
C PHE A 40 -6.09 13.25 -10.65
N ASP A 41 -6.02 14.51 -11.10
CA ASP A 41 -4.77 15.27 -11.10
C ASP A 41 -4.59 15.98 -9.76
N ALA A 42 -3.67 15.46 -8.94
CA ALA A 42 -3.36 16.00 -7.62
C ALA A 42 -2.90 17.47 -7.64
N LYS A 43 -2.45 18.00 -8.79
CA LYS A 43 -2.10 19.43 -8.91
C LYS A 43 -3.32 20.34 -9.02
N LYS A 44 -4.46 19.79 -9.47
CA LYS A 44 -5.71 20.51 -9.66
C LYS A 44 -6.57 20.53 -8.41
N VAL A 45 -6.34 19.59 -7.48
CA VAL A 45 -7.04 19.52 -6.19
C VAL A 45 -6.18 20.18 -5.12
N LYS A 46 -6.74 21.13 -4.39
CA LYS A 46 -6.08 21.79 -3.25
C LYS A 46 -6.96 21.63 -2.01
N PRO A 47 -6.70 20.61 -1.17
CA PRO A 47 -7.39 20.48 0.10
C PRO A 47 -7.17 21.74 0.95
N PRO A 48 -8.20 22.22 1.67
CA PRO A 48 -8.04 23.23 2.69
C PRO A 48 -6.98 22.84 3.74
N GLU A 49 -6.38 23.82 4.41
CA GLU A 49 -5.25 23.59 5.34
C GLU A 49 -5.65 22.74 6.55
N ASP A 50 -6.92 22.77 6.94
CA ASP A 50 -7.50 22.01 8.06
C ASP A 50 -7.92 20.58 7.69
N PHE A 51 -7.84 20.20 6.41
CA PHE A 51 -8.17 18.84 5.98
C PHE A 51 -7.05 17.86 6.33
N PRO A 52 -7.38 16.60 6.64
CA PRO A 52 -6.37 15.55 6.82
C PRO A 52 -5.43 15.51 5.60
N LYS A 53 -4.12 15.55 5.87
CA LYS A 53 -3.12 15.43 4.81
C LYS A 53 -3.32 14.10 4.10
N ALA A 54 -3.41 14.15 2.77
CA ALA A 54 -3.41 12.95 1.94
C ALA A 54 -2.18 12.08 2.24
N PHE A 55 -2.37 10.76 2.15
CA PHE A 55 -1.25 9.83 2.30
C PHE A 55 -0.16 10.19 1.27
N PRO A 56 1.12 10.29 1.67
CA PRO A 56 2.18 10.86 0.83
C PRO A 56 2.64 9.84 -0.21
N PHE A 57 1.79 9.53 -1.20
CA PHE A 57 2.16 8.72 -2.33
C PHE A 57 3.21 9.45 -3.16
N ARG A 58 4.35 8.78 -3.37
CA ARG A 58 5.34 9.23 -4.34
C ARG A 58 4.90 8.75 -5.71
N GLY A 59 4.66 9.66 -6.64
CA GLY A 59 4.29 9.36 -8.04
C GLY A 59 5.44 8.77 -8.88
N MET A 60 6.31 7.96 -8.27
CA MET A 60 7.43 7.29 -8.93
C MET A 60 7.41 5.82 -8.59
N HIS A 61 7.91 5.01 -9.51
CA HIS A 61 8.16 3.60 -9.24
C HIS A 61 9.30 3.46 -8.23
N PHE A 62 9.08 2.62 -7.21
CA PHE A 62 10.09 2.32 -6.20
C PHE A 62 10.23 0.81 -6.07
N PHE A 63 11.42 0.30 -6.40
CA PHE A 63 11.74 -1.12 -6.35
C PHE A 63 13.11 -1.33 -5.71
N ALA A 64 13.23 -2.38 -4.91
CA ALA A 64 14.47 -2.73 -4.23
C ALA A 64 14.83 -4.17 -4.59
N SER A 65 15.79 -4.36 -5.51
CA SER A 65 16.19 -5.70 -5.97
C SER A 65 16.77 -6.52 -4.82
N ILE A 66 16.25 -7.74 -4.65
CA ILE A 66 16.66 -8.70 -3.61
C ILE A 66 17.68 -9.73 -4.10
N GLU A 67 18.12 -9.65 -5.37
CA GLU A 67 18.99 -10.66 -5.97
C GLU A 67 20.32 -10.82 -5.22
N LYS A 68 20.88 -9.72 -4.72
CA LYS A 68 22.09 -9.76 -3.91
C LYS A 68 21.92 -10.61 -2.64
N ALA A 69 20.77 -10.48 -1.96
CA ALA A 69 20.47 -11.25 -0.76
C ALA A 69 20.26 -12.74 -1.08
N LYS A 70 19.55 -13.06 -2.17
CA LYS A 70 19.36 -14.44 -2.65
C LYS A 70 20.68 -15.14 -3.00
N GLN A 71 21.63 -14.41 -3.58
CA GLN A 71 22.94 -14.94 -3.96
C GLN A 71 23.86 -15.14 -2.74
N ASP A 72 23.91 -14.17 -1.83
CA ASP A 72 24.87 -14.17 -0.72
C ASP A 72 24.39 -14.99 0.48
N VAL A 73 23.08 -15.24 0.61
CA VAL A 73 22.46 -15.93 1.75
C VAL A 73 21.76 -17.22 1.25
N PRO A 74 22.47 -18.37 1.24
CA PRO A 74 21.88 -19.63 0.78
C PRO A 74 20.61 -20.00 1.55
N GLY A 75 19.56 -20.36 0.82
CA GLY A 75 18.27 -20.74 1.39
C GLY A 75 17.37 -19.56 1.79
N TRP A 76 17.83 -18.32 1.66
CA TRP A 76 16.97 -17.16 1.88
C TRP A 76 16.15 -16.82 0.61
N ALA A 77 14.85 -16.65 0.82
CA ALA A 77 13.92 -16.09 -0.15
C ALA A 77 12.74 -15.47 0.62
N PRO A 78 11.99 -14.52 0.01
CA PRO A 78 10.71 -14.09 0.56
C PRO A 78 9.81 -15.31 0.80
N LYS A 79 9.31 -15.44 2.03
CA LYS A 79 8.48 -16.59 2.42
C LYS A 79 6.99 -16.37 2.16
N TYR A 80 6.53 -15.13 2.32
CA TYR A 80 5.14 -14.75 2.23
C TYR A 80 4.93 -13.84 1.03
N SER A 81 3.83 -14.05 0.32
CA SER A 81 3.35 -13.17 -0.74
C SER A 81 2.76 -11.88 -0.17
N LEU A 82 2.58 -10.88 -1.04
CA LEU A 82 1.86 -9.66 -0.74
C LEU A 82 0.45 -9.96 -0.21
N MET A 83 -0.28 -10.87 -0.85
CA MET A 83 -1.65 -11.21 -0.47
C MET A 83 -1.72 -11.89 0.91
N GLU A 84 -0.82 -12.82 1.22
CA GLU A 84 -0.73 -13.42 2.56
C GLU A 84 -0.43 -12.37 3.63
N GLY A 85 0.51 -11.46 3.33
CA GLY A 85 0.85 -10.34 4.20
C GLY A 85 -0.34 -9.41 4.46
N LEU A 86 -1.08 -9.05 3.41
CA LEU A 86 -2.27 -8.19 3.52
C LEU A 86 -3.39 -8.87 4.33
N LYS A 87 -3.69 -10.15 4.07
CA LYS A 87 -4.68 -10.91 4.86
C LYS A 87 -4.29 -10.99 6.33
N SER A 88 -3.00 -11.26 6.61
CA SER A 88 -2.48 -11.29 7.97
C SER A 88 -2.59 -9.93 8.64
N SER A 89 -2.18 -8.84 7.97
CA SER A 89 -2.23 -7.49 8.55
C SER A 89 -3.66 -7.01 8.79
N TYR A 90 -4.58 -7.30 7.86
CA TYR A 90 -5.99 -6.97 8.04
C TYR A 90 -6.57 -7.63 9.30
N GLN A 91 -6.32 -8.94 9.51
CA GLN A 91 -6.86 -9.65 10.66
C GLN A 91 -6.13 -9.35 11.97
N GLN A 92 -4.80 -9.41 11.95
CA GLN A 92 -3.97 -9.37 13.16
C GLN A 92 -3.63 -7.95 13.62
N ASP A 93 -3.70 -6.96 12.73
CA ASP A 93 -3.44 -5.56 13.07
C ASP A 93 -4.70 -4.72 12.97
N TYR A 94 -5.35 -4.66 11.80
CA TYR A 94 -6.42 -3.70 11.53
C TYR A 94 -7.70 -4.03 12.35
N VAL A 95 -8.23 -5.24 12.19
CA VAL A 95 -9.43 -5.72 12.92
C VAL A 95 -9.13 -5.91 14.40
N ALA A 96 -7.97 -6.49 14.75
CA ALA A 96 -7.60 -6.70 16.15
C ALA A 96 -7.52 -5.41 16.97
N ARG A 97 -7.20 -4.28 16.32
CA ARG A 97 -7.16 -2.94 16.94
C ARG A 97 -8.50 -2.20 16.86
N GLY A 98 -9.53 -2.81 16.26
CA GLY A 98 -10.86 -2.24 16.12
C GLY A 98 -10.96 -1.13 15.07
N PHE A 99 -10.00 -1.03 14.14
CA PHE A 99 -10.04 0.00 13.10
C PHE A 99 -11.14 -0.24 12.06
N ASP A 100 -11.61 -1.48 11.93
CA ASP A 100 -12.79 -1.85 11.14
C ASP A 100 -14.10 -1.23 11.67
N LYS A 101 -14.09 -0.77 12.92
CA LYS A 101 -15.25 -0.15 13.59
C LYS A 101 -15.06 1.35 13.83
N ALA A 102 -13.89 1.89 13.49
CA ALA A 102 -13.62 3.31 13.65
C ALA A 102 -14.37 4.10 12.58
N GLU A 103 -14.92 5.25 12.95
CA GLU A 103 -15.41 6.21 11.95
C GLU A 103 -14.21 6.78 11.18
N VAL A 104 -14.30 6.69 9.86
CA VAL A 104 -13.27 7.21 8.94
C VAL A 104 -13.71 8.58 8.46
N ASP A 105 -12.78 9.54 8.51
CA ASP A 105 -12.99 10.90 8.00
C ASP A 105 -12.76 10.94 6.48
N TYR A 106 -13.86 10.99 5.71
CA TYR A 106 -13.85 11.01 4.25
C TYR A 106 -13.91 12.42 3.64
N ARG A 107 -13.80 13.50 4.43
CA ARG A 107 -13.98 14.87 3.91
C ARG A 107 -13.05 15.19 2.74
N THR A 108 -11.80 14.74 2.79
CA THR A 108 -10.84 14.92 1.68
C THR A 108 -11.27 14.16 0.43
N ASP A 109 -11.76 12.93 0.58
CA ASP A 109 -12.25 12.09 -0.50
C ASP A 109 -13.49 12.71 -1.17
N ASP A 110 -14.47 13.16 -0.38
CA ASP A 110 -15.69 13.81 -0.87
C ASP A 110 -15.36 15.04 -1.72
N MET A 111 -14.45 15.89 -1.23
CA MET A 111 -13.98 17.06 -1.97
C MET A 111 -13.30 16.68 -3.30
N ILE A 112 -12.51 15.61 -3.34
CA ILE A 112 -11.89 15.10 -4.57
C ILE A 112 -12.96 14.60 -5.55
N LEU A 113 -13.96 13.88 -5.06
CA LEU A 113 -15.05 13.35 -5.88
C LEU A 113 -15.90 14.47 -6.50
N GLU A 114 -16.24 15.49 -5.72
CA GLU A 114 -16.92 16.69 -6.21
C GLU A 114 -16.10 17.40 -7.31
N ALA A 115 -14.80 17.61 -7.07
CA ALA A 115 -13.91 18.28 -8.01
C ALA A 115 -13.70 17.50 -9.32
N THR A 116 -13.87 16.17 -9.30
CA THR A 116 -13.74 15.31 -10.48
C THR A 116 -15.06 15.09 -11.21
N GLY A 117 -16.18 15.58 -10.66
CA GLY A 117 -17.53 15.29 -11.16
C GLY A 117 -17.90 13.81 -11.04
N ALA A 118 -17.12 13.03 -10.28
CA ALA A 118 -17.37 11.63 -10.00
C ALA A 118 -18.26 11.51 -8.76
N ASN A 119 -19.40 12.20 -8.75
CA ASN A 119 -20.38 12.01 -7.69
C ASN A 119 -20.85 10.56 -7.68
N ALA A 120 -20.97 10.00 -6.49
CA ALA A 120 -21.46 8.64 -6.26
C ALA A 120 -22.93 8.48 -6.65
#